data_AF-A0A1V8UKU0-F1
#
_entry.id   AF-A0A1V8UKU0-F1
#
_cell.length_a   1.000
_cell.length_b   1.000
_cell.length_c   1.000
_cell.angle_alpha   90.00
_cell.angle_beta   90.00
_cell.angle_gamma   90.00
#
_symmetry.space_group_name_H-M   'P 1'
#
loop_
_entity.id
_entity.type
_entity.pdbx_description
1 polymer ?
#
loop_
_entity_poly.entity_id
_entity_poly.type
_entity_poly.pdbx_seq_one_letter_code
_entity_poly.pdbx_strand_id
1 'polypeptide(L)'
;MKILFLCTAHNSLSQRLQLALSRSHHVTIEYALSDRVMIDAVALAQPDLVLCPFLTTMVPKAVYERVLTLVVHPGPPGDVGPSALDWLLMGDDGNVDNADELLMNLDREPCTAGRAWWGVTVLQAIEEFDAVPVWAYQQFPIDIDEPGLTKSALYRGSVSRSALIACEAAVGRIQQATHRMPQHGFSNARVYARPEYRTLSVLDNHPFQGGQLHHRPLLKATSRDFDTTRHTAQQISRRIRCGDSQPGVLSKIFGASMYIYGGMIDESLGGRQAKAVAGMRTKVLATRGGATCIPTADGKGIWITHIRRPKGKNDKALWPKVPAVFGLLQLNLVNAAIVDSLHAPTSADWSLSELRTFQEIWVDVDVDKHGNRVAFLHFDFYNGAMSTSQCSNLVSAMDYIITLSTPEQPIRAVVLMGGAYFSNGIALNVIDAAADPAQESFMNINRIDDVCHHLLHDFPENNITTIAAIRGNAAAGGVALATACDFVIAGSEVVLNPAYRASGLFGSEYHTLSYYGRCGDAKAHHILNAMVPMSPLQARQIGLVDFIFPGAGEALDDHIRSHVSLLLRDN
;
A
#
# COMPACT_ATOMS: atom_id res chain seq x y z
N MET A 1 -19.11 -0.84 -23.09
CA MET A 1 -19.55 -2.12 -22.51
C MET A 1 -20.09 -1.88 -21.12
N LYS A 2 -21.03 -2.71 -20.66
CA LYS A 2 -21.40 -2.89 -19.26
C LYS A 2 -20.46 -3.92 -18.64
N ILE A 3 -19.63 -3.51 -17.70
CA ILE A 3 -18.66 -4.37 -17.02
C ILE A 3 -19.10 -4.53 -15.57
N LEU A 4 -19.31 -5.77 -15.14
CA LEU A 4 -19.58 -6.10 -13.74
C LEU A 4 -18.29 -6.54 -13.06
N PHE A 5 -17.93 -5.89 -11.96
CA PHE A 5 -16.88 -6.35 -11.07
C PHE A 5 -17.47 -7.31 -10.04
N LEU A 6 -16.89 -8.50 -9.92
CA LEU A 6 -17.10 -9.38 -8.78
C LEU A 6 -15.83 -9.37 -7.92
N CYS A 7 -15.93 -8.85 -6.70
CA CYS A 7 -14.79 -8.65 -5.82
C CYS A 7 -15.06 -9.20 -4.42
N THR A 8 -14.09 -9.90 -3.80
CA THR A 8 -14.16 -10.20 -2.35
C THR A 8 -14.17 -8.90 -1.53
N ALA A 9 -13.41 -7.90 -1.97
CA ALA A 9 -13.39 -6.57 -1.39
C ALA A 9 -13.13 -5.53 -2.49
N HIS A 10 -13.69 -4.33 -2.34
CA HIS A 10 -13.43 -3.21 -3.24
C HIS A 10 -12.11 -2.53 -2.86
N ASN A 11 -11.03 -3.29 -3.04
CA ASN A 11 -9.67 -2.94 -2.66
C ASN A 11 -9.02 -1.91 -3.61
N SER A 12 -7.77 -1.53 -3.33
CA SER A 12 -7.02 -0.55 -4.12
C SER A 12 -6.94 -0.86 -5.62
N LEU A 13 -6.77 -2.13 -6.00
CA LEU A 13 -6.72 -2.53 -7.41
C LEU A 13 -8.08 -2.36 -8.08
N SER A 14 -9.15 -2.85 -7.45
CA SER A 14 -10.50 -2.73 -8.02
C SER A 14 -10.96 -1.27 -8.13
N GLN A 15 -10.61 -0.38 -7.18
CA GLN A 15 -10.88 1.05 -7.30
C GLN A 15 -10.11 1.69 -8.46
N ARG A 16 -8.82 1.36 -8.61
CA ARG A 16 -7.99 1.84 -9.71
C ARG A 16 -8.54 1.40 -11.08
N LEU A 17 -8.92 0.13 -11.21
CA LEU A 17 -9.54 -0.41 -12.43
C LEU A 17 -10.91 0.22 -12.70
N GLN A 18 -11.74 0.42 -11.67
CA GLN A 18 -13.03 1.09 -11.83
C GLN A 18 -12.82 2.50 -12.40
N LEU A 19 -11.92 3.29 -11.82
CA LEU A 19 -11.64 4.66 -12.25
C LEU A 19 -11.11 4.73 -13.70
N ALA A 20 -10.26 3.78 -14.09
CA ALA A 20 -9.74 3.73 -15.45
C ALA A 20 -10.81 3.30 -16.47
N LEU A 21 -11.50 2.18 -16.22
CA LEU A 21 -12.48 1.63 -17.15
C LEU A 21 -13.76 2.49 -17.24
N SER A 22 -14.13 3.22 -16.18
CA SER A 22 -15.31 4.10 -16.19
C SER A 22 -15.19 5.30 -17.13
N ARG A 23 -13.99 5.54 -17.71
CA ARG A 23 -13.78 6.58 -18.73
C ARG A 23 -14.47 6.26 -20.06
N SER A 24 -14.64 4.97 -20.37
CA SER A 24 -15.16 4.48 -21.65
C SER A 24 -16.21 3.38 -21.51
N HIS A 25 -16.49 2.93 -20.28
CA HIS A 25 -17.38 1.81 -19.98
C HIS A 25 -18.28 2.12 -18.78
N HIS A 26 -19.39 1.40 -18.66
CA HIS A 26 -20.23 1.42 -17.47
C HIS A 26 -19.75 0.32 -16.52
N VAL A 27 -19.18 0.69 -15.37
CA VAL A 27 -18.68 -0.27 -14.38
C VAL A 27 -19.64 -0.35 -13.20
N THR A 28 -20.12 -1.55 -12.90
CA THR A 28 -20.89 -1.86 -11.68
C THR A 28 -20.05 -2.77 -10.79
N ILE A 29 -20.16 -2.66 -9.47
CA ILE A 29 -19.37 -3.45 -8.52
C ILE A 29 -20.31 -4.24 -7.63
N GLU A 30 -20.03 -5.53 -7.47
CA GLU A 30 -20.73 -6.40 -6.54
C GLU A 30 -19.75 -7.22 -5.70
N TYR A 31 -20.09 -7.39 -4.42
CA TYR A 31 -19.29 -8.17 -3.50
C TYR A 31 -19.55 -9.68 -3.70
N ALA A 32 -18.47 -10.44 -3.86
CA ALA A 32 -18.50 -11.89 -4.04
C ALA A 32 -18.71 -12.62 -2.68
N LEU A 33 -19.84 -12.36 -2.02
CA LEU A 33 -20.15 -12.88 -0.68
C LEU A 33 -20.59 -14.36 -0.69
N SER A 34 -21.20 -14.81 -1.78
CA SER A 34 -21.61 -16.21 -1.99
C SER A 34 -21.90 -16.47 -3.46
N ASP A 35 -21.96 -17.75 -3.85
CA ASP A 35 -22.33 -18.17 -5.20
C ASP A 35 -23.66 -17.56 -5.66
N ARG A 36 -24.68 -17.60 -4.78
CA ARG A 36 -26.00 -17.04 -5.06
C ARG A 36 -25.93 -15.54 -5.35
N VAL A 37 -25.22 -14.78 -4.53
CA VAL A 37 -25.06 -13.32 -4.72
C VAL A 37 -24.39 -13.02 -6.06
N MET A 38 -23.34 -13.76 -6.43
CA MET A 38 -22.67 -13.58 -7.73
C MET A 38 -23.59 -13.90 -8.92
N ILE A 39 -24.38 -14.97 -8.82
CA ILE A 39 -25.33 -15.36 -9.88
C ILE A 39 -26.45 -14.30 -10.01
N ASP A 40 -27.04 -13.87 -8.90
CA ASP A 40 -28.10 -12.86 -8.87
C ASP A 40 -27.59 -11.52 -9.41
N ALA A 41 -26.37 -11.10 -9.04
CA ALA A 41 -25.71 -9.91 -9.55
C ALA A 41 -25.58 -9.92 -11.08
N VAL A 42 -25.13 -11.02 -11.67
CA VAL A 42 -25.01 -11.17 -13.12
C VAL A 42 -26.38 -11.16 -13.80
N ALA A 43 -27.38 -11.82 -13.19
CA ALA A 43 -28.74 -11.84 -13.73
C ALA A 43 -29.39 -10.44 -13.75
N LEU A 44 -29.15 -9.64 -12.71
CA LEU A 44 -29.68 -8.28 -12.57
C LEU A 44 -28.92 -7.27 -13.44
N ALA A 45 -27.58 -7.28 -13.40
CA ALA A 45 -26.76 -6.30 -14.10
C ALA A 45 -26.74 -6.52 -15.62
N GLN A 46 -26.97 -7.76 -16.08
CA GLN A 46 -26.86 -8.18 -17.48
C GLN A 46 -25.59 -7.62 -18.16
N PRO A 47 -24.39 -7.92 -17.61
CA PRO A 47 -23.14 -7.33 -18.11
C PRO A 47 -22.72 -7.94 -19.45
N ASP A 48 -22.00 -7.15 -20.25
CA ASP A 48 -21.31 -7.63 -21.46
C ASP A 48 -20.04 -8.42 -21.08
N LEU A 49 -19.46 -8.13 -19.91
CA LEU A 49 -18.21 -8.70 -19.39
C LEU A 49 -18.25 -8.73 -17.86
N VAL A 50 -17.82 -9.83 -17.26
CA VAL A 50 -17.48 -9.89 -15.83
C VAL A 50 -15.97 -9.79 -15.68
N LEU A 51 -15.50 -8.90 -14.81
CA LEU A 51 -14.10 -8.79 -14.43
C LEU A 51 -13.98 -9.05 -12.92
N CYS A 52 -12.99 -9.83 -12.52
CA CYS A 52 -12.74 -10.19 -11.13
C CYS A 52 -11.34 -9.68 -10.73
N PRO A 53 -11.21 -8.40 -10.34
CA PRO A 53 -9.93 -7.81 -9.90
C PRO A 53 -9.32 -8.49 -8.67
N PHE A 54 -10.16 -9.01 -7.78
CA PHE A 54 -9.73 -9.60 -6.52
C PHE A 54 -10.78 -10.58 -6.00
N LEU A 55 -10.45 -11.86 -6.00
CA LEU A 55 -11.28 -12.92 -5.43
C LEU A 55 -10.47 -13.81 -4.48
N THR A 56 -11.17 -14.31 -3.47
CA THR A 56 -10.68 -15.33 -2.52
C THR A 56 -11.46 -16.64 -2.64
N THR A 57 -12.44 -16.68 -3.53
CA THR A 57 -13.33 -17.80 -3.80
C THR A 57 -13.45 -17.98 -5.31
N MET A 58 -13.85 -19.18 -5.73
CA MET A 58 -14.04 -19.47 -7.16
C MET A 58 -15.31 -18.79 -7.68
N VAL A 59 -15.29 -18.41 -8.95
CA VAL A 59 -16.49 -17.94 -9.65
C VAL A 59 -17.42 -19.14 -9.92
N PRO A 60 -18.74 -19.05 -9.65
CA PRO A 60 -19.66 -20.15 -9.93
C PRO A 60 -19.77 -20.46 -11.42
N LYS A 61 -19.92 -21.74 -11.77
CA LYS A 61 -20.07 -22.21 -13.15
C LYS A 61 -21.18 -21.48 -13.92
N ALA A 62 -22.31 -21.27 -13.28
CA ALA A 62 -23.46 -20.57 -13.85
C ALA A 62 -23.18 -19.12 -14.28
N VAL A 63 -22.10 -18.49 -13.77
CA VAL A 63 -21.65 -17.17 -14.20
C VAL A 63 -20.81 -17.27 -15.46
N TYR A 64 -19.70 -18.01 -15.43
CA TYR A 64 -18.73 -18.00 -16.53
C TYR A 64 -19.16 -18.82 -17.76
N GLU A 65 -20.14 -19.71 -17.63
CA GLU A 65 -20.78 -20.35 -18.80
C GLU A 65 -21.75 -19.41 -19.54
N ARG A 66 -22.23 -18.36 -18.86
CA ARG A 66 -23.22 -17.42 -19.40
C ARG A 66 -22.61 -16.13 -19.92
N VAL A 67 -21.62 -15.58 -19.20
CA VAL A 67 -20.96 -14.31 -19.53
C VAL A 67 -19.46 -14.53 -19.51
N LEU A 68 -18.75 -13.98 -20.50
CA LEU A 68 -17.29 -13.98 -20.51
C LEU A 68 -16.81 -13.37 -19.18
N THR A 69 -16.04 -14.15 -18.42
CA THR A 69 -15.60 -13.79 -17.08
C THR A 69 -14.08 -13.83 -17.03
N LEU A 70 -13.48 -12.71 -16.65
CA LEU A 70 -12.04 -12.56 -16.54
C LEU A 70 -11.61 -12.47 -15.08
N VAL A 71 -10.51 -13.13 -14.71
CA VAL A 71 -9.91 -13.12 -13.38
C VAL A 71 -8.52 -12.53 -13.46
N VAL A 72 -8.23 -11.55 -12.61
CA VAL A 72 -6.89 -10.97 -12.48
C VAL A 72 -6.07 -11.82 -11.52
N HIS A 73 -5.03 -12.45 -12.04
CA HIS A 73 -4.09 -13.26 -11.27
C HIS A 73 -2.77 -12.51 -11.08
N PRO A 74 -2.29 -12.29 -9.84
CA PRO A 74 -1.04 -11.56 -9.57
C PRO A 74 0.21 -12.44 -9.79
N GLY A 75 0.22 -13.19 -10.89
CA GLY A 75 1.32 -14.02 -11.36
C GLY A 75 1.38 -14.03 -12.90
N PRO A 76 2.56 -14.33 -13.48
CA PRO A 76 2.74 -14.45 -14.93
C PRO A 76 1.96 -15.64 -15.51
N PRO A 77 1.83 -15.75 -16.85
CA PRO A 77 1.15 -16.89 -17.47
C PRO A 77 1.78 -18.22 -17.08
N GLY A 78 0.97 -19.14 -16.58
CA GLY A 78 1.42 -20.46 -16.09
C GLY A 78 1.71 -20.51 -14.59
N ASP A 79 1.70 -19.37 -13.89
CA ASP A 79 1.74 -19.35 -12.42
C ASP A 79 0.39 -19.83 -11.87
N VAL A 80 0.44 -20.78 -10.94
CA VAL A 80 -0.75 -21.40 -10.34
C VAL A 80 -0.57 -21.48 -8.83
N GLY A 81 -1.53 -20.93 -8.09
CA GLY A 81 -1.57 -21.01 -6.64
C GLY A 81 -2.14 -19.76 -5.97
N PRO A 82 -2.64 -19.86 -4.73
CA PRO A 82 -3.27 -18.74 -4.02
C PRO A 82 -2.27 -17.79 -3.33
N SER A 83 -0.96 -18.03 -3.47
CA SER A 83 0.09 -17.32 -2.73
C SER A 83 1.26 -16.88 -3.63
N ALA A 84 0.99 -16.60 -4.90
CA ALA A 84 1.97 -16.21 -5.93
C ALA A 84 3.01 -15.18 -5.43
N LEU A 85 2.53 -14.02 -4.94
CA LEU A 85 3.41 -12.96 -4.43
C LEU A 85 4.14 -13.34 -3.15
N ASP A 86 3.55 -14.20 -2.32
CA ASP A 86 4.17 -14.66 -1.08
C ASP A 86 5.37 -15.55 -1.38
N TRP A 87 5.25 -16.48 -2.33
CA TRP A 87 6.36 -17.34 -2.77
C TRP A 87 7.49 -16.54 -3.42
N LEU A 88 7.13 -15.63 -4.33
CA LEU A 88 8.08 -14.68 -4.95
C LEU A 88 8.90 -13.96 -3.88
N LEU A 89 8.24 -13.32 -2.91
CA LEU A 89 8.90 -12.53 -1.87
C LEU A 89 9.59 -13.38 -0.78
N MET A 90 9.18 -14.64 -0.60
CA MET A 90 9.88 -15.58 0.26
C MET A 90 11.25 -15.97 -0.34
N GLY A 91 11.41 -15.84 -1.66
CA GLY A 91 12.66 -16.11 -2.37
C GLY A 91 12.59 -17.22 -3.42
N ASP A 92 11.39 -17.63 -3.86
CA ASP A 92 11.23 -18.61 -4.93
C ASP A 92 11.79 -18.09 -6.26
N ASP A 93 12.90 -18.66 -6.71
CA ASP A 93 13.56 -18.35 -7.98
C ASP A 93 13.17 -19.28 -9.14
N GLY A 94 12.38 -20.31 -8.87
CA GLY A 94 11.94 -21.30 -9.86
C GLY A 94 12.89 -22.48 -10.09
N ASN A 95 14.01 -22.57 -9.37
CA ASN A 95 14.96 -23.68 -9.56
C ASN A 95 14.54 -24.98 -8.87
N VAL A 96 13.66 -24.90 -7.86
CA VAL A 96 13.16 -26.05 -7.10
C VAL A 96 11.68 -26.25 -7.39
N ASP A 97 11.31 -27.41 -7.93
CA ASP A 97 9.93 -27.78 -8.22
C ASP A 97 9.14 -28.06 -6.93
N ASN A 98 9.66 -28.94 -6.08
CA ASN A 98 8.97 -29.34 -4.85
C ASN A 98 8.90 -28.19 -3.82
N ALA A 99 7.68 -27.81 -3.43
CA ALA A 99 7.46 -26.68 -2.53
C ALA A 99 8.00 -26.90 -1.10
N ASP A 100 7.99 -28.14 -0.60
CA ASP A 100 8.52 -28.45 0.73
C ASP A 100 10.06 -28.42 0.72
N GLU A 101 10.68 -28.95 -0.33
CA GLU A 101 12.13 -28.83 -0.56
C GLU A 101 12.56 -27.36 -0.66
N LEU A 102 11.83 -26.54 -1.43
CA LEU A 102 12.10 -25.11 -1.52
C LEU A 102 12.05 -24.43 -0.14
N LEU A 103 11.04 -24.72 0.69
CA LEU A 103 10.95 -24.16 2.04
C LEU A 103 12.10 -24.63 2.93
N MET A 104 12.55 -25.88 2.80
CA MET A 104 13.73 -26.38 3.52
C MET A 104 15.00 -25.64 3.08
N ASN A 105 15.16 -25.36 1.79
CA ASN A 105 16.30 -24.63 1.25
C ASN A 105 16.28 -23.16 1.72
N LEU A 106 15.14 -22.47 1.62
CA LEU A 106 14.97 -21.10 2.11
C LEU A 106 15.15 -20.96 3.64
N ASP A 107 15.04 -22.06 4.37
CA ASP A 107 15.31 -22.15 5.80
C ASP A 107 16.78 -22.37 6.14
N ARG A 108 17.51 -23.14 5.35
CA ARG A 108 18.87 -23.58 5.70
C ARG A 108 19.96 -22.89 4.91
N GLU A 109 19.67 -22.52 3.67
CA GLU A 109 20.64 -22.00 2.72
C GLU A 109 20.70 -20.46 2.76
N PRO A 110 21.86 -19.87 2.38
CA PRO A 110 21.96 -18.43 2.20
C PRO A 110 20.95 -17.89 1.18
N CYS A 111 20.49 -16.64 1.35
CA CYS A 111 19.61 -16.01 0.38
C CYS A 111 20.30 -15.85 -0.99
N THR A 112 19.61 -16.26 -2.06
CA THR A 112 19.94 -15.96 -3.45
C THR A 112 19.12 -14.75 -3.94
N ALA A 113 19.43 -14.18 -5.11
CA ALA A 113 18.82 -12.95 -5.62
C ALA A 113 17.29 -13.02 -5.91
N GLY A 114 16.65 -14.19 -5.84
CA GLY A 114 15.25 -14.35 -6.24
C GLY A 114 15.03 -14.13 -7.74
N ARG A 115 13.78 -13.94 -8.15
CA ARG A 115 13.43 -13.64 -9.56
C ARG A 115 13.66 -12.17 -9.87
N ALA A 116 14.25 -11.89 -11.04
CA ALA A 116 14.43 -10.52 -11.55
C ALA A 116 13.18 -9.94 -12.25
N TRP A 117 12.20 -10.79 -12.57
CA TRP A 117 10.97 -10.41 -13.25
C TRP A 117 9.77 -11.13 -12.65
N TRP A 118 8.64 -10.42 -12.57
CA TRP A 118 7.34 -11.00 -12.24
C TRP A 118 6.26 -10.46 -13.17
N GLY A 119 5.01 -10.91 -13.02
CA GLY A 119 3.93 -10.50 -13.90
C GLY A 119 2.53 -10.63 -13.31
N VAL A 120 1.57 -10.15 -14.10
CA VAL A 120 0.13 -10.23 -13.83
C VAL A 120 -0.56 -10.73 -15.08
N THR A 121 -1.51 -11.64 -14.91
CA THR A 121 -2.25 -12.26 -16.00
C THR A 121 -3.74 -12.02 -15.85
N VAL A 122 -4.41 -11.72 -16.96
CA VAL A 122 -5.87 -11.66 -17.05
C VAL A 122 -6.35 -12.95 -17.72
N LEU A 123 -6.88 -13.85 -16.90
CA LEU A 123 -7.29 -15.21 -17.24
C LEU A 123 -8.79 -15.27 -17.50
N GLN A 124 -9.26 -16.16 -18.36
CA GLN A 124 -10.67 -16.47 -18.49
C GLN A 124 -11.10 -17.53 -17.48
N ALA A 125 -12.16 -17.29 -16.69
CA ALA A 125 -12.71 -18.33 -15.82
C ALA A 125 -13.28 -19.51 -16.64
N ILE A 126 -12.77 -20.71 -16.38
CA ILE A 126 -13.24 -21.99 -16.94
C ILE A 126 -13.13 -23.09 -15.86
N GLU A 127 -13.68 -24.27 -16.12
CA GLU A 127 -13.64 -25.41 -15.20
C GLU A 127 -12.26 -26.10 -15.13
N GLU A 128 -11.48 -26.06 -16.22
CA GLU A 128 -10.16 -26.71 -16.33
C GLU A 128 -9.01 -25.80 -15.90
N PHE A 129 -8.09 -26.30 -15.07
CA PHE A 129 -6.92 -25.54 -14.58
C PHE A 129 -5.73 -25.53 -15.55
N ASP A 130 -5.60 -26.55 -16.40
CA ASP A 130 -4.35 -26.78 -17.15
C ASP A 130 -4.25 -26.01 -18.49
N ALA A 131 -5.36 -25.41 -18.95
CA ALA A 131 -5.43 -24.73 -20.26
C ALA A 131 -6.19 -23.39 -20.22
N VAL A 132 -6.16 -22.69 -19.08
CA VAL A 132 -6.90 -21.43 -18.89
C VAL A 132 -6.52 -20.38 -19.95
N PRO A 133 -7.47 -19.92 -20.80
CA PRO A 133 -7.20 -18.90 -21.81
C PRO A 133 -6.69 -17.61 -21.18
N VAL A 134 -5.61 -17.05 -21.73
CA VAL A 134 -5.02 -15.77 -21.30
C VAL A 134 -5.49 -14.69 -22.25
N TRP A 135 -6.14 -13.64 -21.73
CA TRP A 135 -6.57 -12.50 -22.53
C TRP A 135 -5.52 -11.41 -22.65
N ALA A 136 -4.66 -11.29 -21.65
CA ALA A 136 -3.48 -10.44 -21.63
C ALA A 136 -2.60 -10.79 -20.44
N TYR A 137 -1.31 -10.51 -20.54
CA TYR A 137 -0.44 -10.40 -19.37
C TYR A 137 0.56 -9.27 -19.55
N GLN A 138 1.00 -8.70 -18.44
CA GLN A 138 2.09 -7.75 -18.39
C GLN A 138 3.11 -8.20 -17.36
N GLN A 139 4.39 -7.97 -17.65
CA GLN A 139 5.50 -8.26 -16.74
C GLN A 139 6.23 -6.98 -16.34
N PHE A 140 7.00 -7.07 -15.26
CA PHE A 140 7.75 -5.96 -14.70
C PHE A 140 9.03 -6.45 -14.00
N PRO A 141 10.10 -5.65 -13.97
CA PRO A 141 11.30 -5.97 -13.21
C PRO A 141 11.02 -5.88 -11.71
N ILE A 142 11.73 -6.68 -10.92
CA ILE A 142 11.62 -6.69 -9.46
C ILE A 142 12.97 -7.04 -8.82
N ASP A 143 13.31 -6.32 -7.76
CA ASP A 143 14.30 -6.72 -6.76
C ASP A 143 13.54 -7.01 -5.46
N ILE A 144 13.47 -8.28 -5.05
CA ILE A 144 12.71 -8.67 -3.86
C ILE A 144 13.36 -8.19 -2.55
N ASP A 145 14.61 -7.73 -2.58
CA ASP A 145 15.32 -7.18 -1.43
C ASP A 145 15.48 -5.66 -1.46
N GLU A 146 14.80 -4.98 -2.39
CA GLU A 146 14.67 -3.54 -2.41
C GLU A 146 14.18 -3.04 -1.02
N PRO A 147 14.84 -2.03 -0.43
CA PRO A 147 14.40 -1.44 0.84
C PRO A 147 12.94 -1.01 0.82
N GLY A 148 12.18 -1.38 1.85
CA GLY A 148 10.76 -1.01 1.97
C GLY A 148 9.77 -1.87 1.17
N LEU A 149 10.23 -2.75 0.27
CA LEU A 149 9.33 -3.59 -0.51
C LEU A 149 8.61 -4.62 0.36
N THR A 150 7.29 -4.51 0.51
CA THR A 150 6.42 -5.52 1.13
C THR A 150 5.49 -6.13 0.09
N LYS A 151 4.82 -7.25 0.40
CA LYS A 151 3.76 -7.80 -0.47
C LYS A 151 2.70 -6.75 -0.79
N SER A 152 2.33 -5.92 0.18
CA SER A 152 1.34 -4.86 -0.01
C SER A 152 1.87 -3.69 -0.85
N ALA A 153 3.14 -3.32 -0.70
CA ALA A 153 3.78 -2.30 -1.55
C ALA A 153 3.90 -2.79 -3.00
N LEU A 154 4.34 -4.03 -3.21
CA LEU A 154 4.39 -4.67 -4.52
C LEU A 154 3.00 -4.74 -5.18
N TYR A 155 1.98 -5.13 -4.41
CA TYR A 155 0.61 -5.21 -4.88
C TYR A 155 0.07 -3.86 -5.37
N ARG A 156 0.31 -2.78 -4.59
CA ARG A 156 -0.12 -1.41 -4.94
C ARG A 156 0.72 -0.74 -6.01
N GLY A 157 1.99 -1.14 -6.14
CA GLY A 157 2.92 -0.67 -7.15
C GLY A 157 2.80 -1.46 -8.45
N SER A 158 3.85 -2.23 -8.75
CA SER A 158 4.04 -2.85 -10.07
C SER A 158 2.96 -3.86 -10.46
N VAL A 159 2.38 -4.57 -9.48
CA VAL A 159 1.24 -5.46 -9.74
C VAL A 159 0.01 -4.67 -10.17
N SER A 160 -0.37 -3.60 -9.46
CA SER A 160 -1.54 -2.80 -9.83
C SER A 160 -1.38 -2.09 -11.17
N ARG A 161 -0.17 -1.58 -11.48
CA ARG A 161 0.15 -1.01 -12.80
C ARG A 161 0.00 -2.05 -13.91
N SER A 162 0.61 -3.22 -13.74
CA SER A 162 0.58 -4.29 -14.74
C SER A 162 -0.81 -4.89 -14.91
N ALA A 163 -1.58 -4.99 -13.82
CA ALA A 163 -2.98 -5.40 -13.85
C ALA A 163 -3.83 -4.43 -14.67
N LEU A 164 -3.65 -3.12 -14.49
CA LEU A 164 -4.36 -2.10 -15.26
C LEU A 164 -4.07 -2.24 -16.76
N ILE A 165 -2.78 -2.29 -17.13
CA ILE A 165 -2.33 -2.47 -18.52
C ILE A 165 -2.95 -3.74 -19.13
N ALA A 166 -2.85 -4.87 -18.42
CA ALA A 166 -3.37 -6.14 -18.91
C ALA A 166 -4.91 -6.12 -19.03
N CYS A 167 -5.63 -5.52 -18.08
CA CYS A 167 -7.08 -5.41 -18.13
C CYS A 167 -7.55 -4.53 -19.29
N GLU A 168 -6.96 -3.36 -19.49
CA GLU A 168 -7.28 -2.47 -20.62
C GLU A 168 -7.01 -3.17 -21.97
N ALA A 169 -5.89 -3.88 -22.08
CA ALA A 169 -5.58 -4.68 -23.27
C ALA A 169 -6.60 -5.81 -23.49
N ALA A 170 -6.98 -6.54 -22.44
CA ALA A 170 -7.98 -7.60 -22.52
C ALA A 170 -9.34 -7.05 -22.98
N VAL A 171 -9.83 -5.97 -22.37
CA VAL A 171 -11.08 -5.31 -22.76
C VAL A 171 -11.02 -4.80 -24.20
N GLY A 172 -9.92 -4.14 -24.58
CA GLY A 172 -9.72 -3.66 -25.96
C GLY A 172 -9.73 -4.81 -26.98
N ARG A 173 -9.08 -5.94 -26.68
CA ARG A 173 -9.08 -7.14 -27.55
C ARG A 173 -10.50 -7.73 -27.70
N ILE A 174 -11.29 -7.75 -26.63
CA ILE A 174 -12.71 -8.19 -26.67
C ILE A 174 -13.54 -7.26 -27.54
N GLN A 175 -13.41 -5.95 -27.37
CA GLN A 175 -14.13 -4.96 -28.18
C GLN A 175 -13.78 -5.09 -29.67
N GLN A 176 -12.49 -5.19 -30.00
CA GLN A 176 -12.05 -5.34 -31.39
C GLN A 176 -12.61 -6.61 -32.05
N ALA A 177 -12.68 -7.71 -31.30
CA ALA A 177 -13.19 -8.97 -31.84
C ALA A 177 -14.72 -8.96 -31.98
N THR A 178 -15.45 -8.29 -31.09
CA THR A 178 -16.92 -8.12 -31.21
C THR A 178 -17.33 -7.17 -32.33
N HIS A 179 -16.58 -6.10 -32.59
CA HIS A 179 -16.84 -5.18 -33.71
C HIS A 179 -16.69 -5.82 -35.10
N ARG A 180 -15.93 -6.92 -35.22
CA ARG A 180 -15.74 -7.65 -36.49
C ARG A 180 -16.88 -8.62 -36.80
N MET A 181 -17.87 -8.74 -35.93
CA MET A 181 -19.02 -9.63 -36.11
C MET A 181 -20.22 -8.87 -36.71
N PRO A 182 -20.92 -9.43 -37.72
CA PRO A 182 -22.08 -8.77 -38.32
C PRO A 182 -23.19 -8.53 -37.28
N GLN A 183 -23.80 -7.34 -37.33
CA GLN A 183 -24.70 -6.77 -36.31
C GLN A 183 -26.01 -7.54 -36.15
N HIS A 184 -26.04 -8.59 -35.35
CA HIS A 184 -27.27 -9.16 -34.78
C HIS A 184 -27.12 -9.39 -33.28
N GLY A 185 -27.17 -8.30 -32.51
CA GLY A 185 -27.19 -8.32 -31.04
C GLY A 185 -25.92 -8.90 -30.41
N PHE A 186 -25.67 -8.62 -29.13
CA PHE A 186 -24.70 -9.40 -28.34
C PHE A 186 -25.28 -10.80 -28.07
N SER A 187 -25.45 -11.60 -29.12
CA SER A 187 -25.87 -12.99 -29.06
C SER A 187 -24.62 -13.87 -28.95
N ASN A 188 -24.09 -14.08 -27.74
CA ASN A 188 -23.12 -15.14 -27.37
C ASN A 188 -22.09 -15.55 -28.44
N ALA A 189 -21.60 -14.59 -29.23
CA ALA A 189 -20.69 -14.86 -30.31
C ALA A 189 -19.35 -15.07 -29.63
N ARG A 190 -18.97 -16.34 -29.47
CA ARG A 190 -17.85 -16.79 -28.65
C ARG A 190 -16.57 -16.11 -29.14
N VAL A 191 -16.18 -15.03 -28.48
CA VAL A 191 -14.88 -14.43 -28.67
C VAL A 191 -13.88 -15.33 -27.95
N TYR A 192 -12.79 -15.68 -28.63
CA TYR A 192 -11.75 -16.54 -28.09
C TYR A 192 -10.45 -15.75 -27.92
N ALA A 193 -9.76 -15.99 -26.81
CA ALA A 193 -8.40 -15.50 -26.63
C ALA A 193 -7.47 -16.14 -27.67
N ARG A 194 -6.58 -15.34 -28.26
CA ARG A 194 -5.58 -15.84 -29.20
C ARG A 194 -4.41 -16.47 -28.45
N PRO A 195 -3.76 -17.53 -28.99
CA PRO A 195 -2.61 -18.15 -28.35
C PRO A 195 -1.47 -17.17 -28.03
N GLU A 196 -1.26 -16.17 -28.89
CA GLU A 196 -0.24 -15.12 -28.73
C GLU A 196 -0.39 -14.29 -27.44
N TYR A 197 -1.60 -14.18 -26.90
CA TYR A 197 -1.88 -13.40 -25.70
C TYR A 197 -1.30 -14.02 -24.43
N ARG A 198 -1.02 -15.33 -24.45
CA ARG A 198 -0.33 -16.06 -23.38
C ARG A 198 1.19 -15.91 -23.46
N THR A 199 1.74 -15.65 -24.64
CA THR A 199 3.17 -15.79 -24.90
C THR A 199 3.94 -14.47 -24.93
N LEU A 200 3.28 -13.35 -25.20
CA LEU A 200 3.91 -12.03 -25.30
C LEU A 200 3.26 -11.01 -24.35
N SER A 201 4.09 -10.27 -23.60
CA SER A 201 3.64 -9.20 -22.71
C SER A 201 3.03 -8.04 -23.51
N VAL A 202 2.07 -7.33 -22.90
CA VAL A 202 1.31 -6.27 -23.59
C VAL A 202 2.19 -5.13 -24.10
N LEU A 203 3.06 -4.57 -23.27
CA LEU A 203 3.87 -3.39 -23.64
C LEU A 203 5.08 -3.78 -24.49
N ASP A 204 5.81 -4.79 -24.04
CA ASP A 204 7.16 -5.05 -24.56
C ASP A 204 7.17 -6.17 -25.60
N ASN A 205 6.08 -6.92 -25.78
CA ASN A 205 6.00 -8.11 -26.64
C ASN A 205 7.11 -9.14 -26.37
N HIS A 206 7.45 -9.36 -25.10
CA HIS A 206 8.44 -10.34 -24.69
C HIS A 206 7.78 -11.54 -23.99
N PRO A 207 8.32 -12.76 -24.14
CA PRO A 207 7.96 -13.89 -23.27
C PRO A 207 8.31 -13.59 -21.81
N PHE A 208 7.73 -14.33 -20.88
CA PHE A 208 8.03 -14.16 -19.46
C PHE A 208 9.53 -14.34 -19.19
N GLN A 209 10.14 -13.37 -18.53
CA GLN A 209 11.60 -13.31 -18.31
C GLN A 209 12.02 -13.76 -16.90
N GLY A 210 11.08 -14.15 -16.04
CA GLY A 210 11.37 -14.51 -14.65
C GLY A 210 11.66 -16.00 -14.41
N GLY A 211 11.97 -16.76 -15.46
CA GLY A 211 12.38 -18.16 -15.38
C GLY A 211 11.22 -19.16 -15.26
N GLN A 212 11.54 -20.37 -14.82
CA GLN A 212 10.58 -21.48 -14.73
C GLN A 212 9.53 -21.25 -13.64
N LEU A 213 8.29 -21.66 -13.92
CA LEU A 213 7.17 -21.62 -12.98
C LEU A 213 6.79 -23.05 -12.57
N HIS A 214 6.29 -23.16 -11.35
CA HIS A 214 5.87 -24.42 -10.75
C HIS A 214 4.57 -24.21 -10.01
N HIS A 215 3.82 -25.29 -9.78
CA HIS A 215 2.60 -25.20 -8.98
C HIS A 215 2.95 -24.93 -7.50
N ARG A 216 2.39 -23.85 -6.93
CA ARG A 216 2.70 -23.44 -5.55
C ARG A 216 1.45 -23.52 -4.66
N PRO A 217 1.48 -24.26 -3.53
CA PRO A 217 0.34 -24.34 -2.63
C PRO A 217 0.17 -23.05 -1.82
N LEU A 218 -0.90 -22.97 -1.03
CA LEU A 218 -1.08 -21.92 -0.03
C LEU A 218 0.10 -21.88 0.94
N LEU A 219 0.83 -20.77 0.99
CA LEU A 219 1.89 -20.56 1.97
C LEU A 219 1.25 -20.19 3.31
N LYS A 220 1.32 -21.09 4.31
CA LYS A 220 0.70 -20.91 5.64
C LYS A 220 1.48 -19.93 6.50
N ALA A 221 0.79 -19.16 7.36
CA ALA A 221 1.43 -18.15 8.22
C ALA A 221 2.53 -18.72 9.13
N THR A 222 2.38 -19.98 9.54
CA THR A 222 3.39 -20.73 10.33
C THR A 222 4.62 -21.12 9.53
N SER A 223 4.50 -21.31 8.22
CA SER A 223 5.64 -21.61 7.33
C SER A 223 6.57 -20.42 7.13
N ARG A 224 6.19 -19.24 7.65
CA ARG A 224 6.99 -18.01 7.62
C ARG A 224 7.72 -17.75 8.95
N ASP A 225 7.59 -18.62 9.96
CA ASP A 225 8.25 -18.42 11.25
C ASP A 225 9.78 -18.43 11.08
N PHE A 226 10.49 -17.88 12.07
CA PHE A 226 11.94 -17.71 12.01
C PHE A 226 12.61 -17.91 13.37
N ASP A 227 13.92 -18.20 13.32
CA ASP A 227 14.79 -18.31 14.48
C ASP A 227 15.89 -17.24 14.40
N THR A 228 15.91 -16.32 15.35
CA THR A 228 16.92 -15.24 15.40
C THR A 228 18.34 -15.71 15.65
N THR A 229 18.53 -16.95 16.11
CA THR A 229 19.86 -17.53 16.36
C THR A 229 20.48 -18.18 15.13
N ARG A 230 19.67 -18.49 14.11
CA ARG A 230 20.09 -19.19 12.89
C ARG A 230 19.85 -18.39 11.62
N HIS A 231 18.78 -17.61 11.56
CA HIS A 231 18.44 -16.84 10.37
C HIS A 231 19.12 -15.46 10.35
N THR A 232 19.60 -15.08 9.16
CA THR A 232 20.13 -13.74 8.88
C THR A 232 19.01 -12.70 8.85
N ALA A 233 19.37 -11.41 8.92
CA ALA A 233 18.39 -10.34 8.78
C ALA A 233 17.63 -10.40 7.45
N GLN A 234 18.31 -10.74 6.34
CA GLN A 234 17.66 -10.87 5.03
C GLN A 234 16.64 -12.03 4.99
N GLN A 235 17.00 -13.19 5.56
CA GLN A 235 16.09 -14.33 5.67
C GLN A 235 14.84 -14.00 6.51
N ILE A 236 15.00 -13.31 7.63
CA ILE A 236 13.89 -12.88 8.49
C ILE A 236 13.05 -11.81 7.79
N SER A 237 13.71 -10.84 7.14
CA SER A 237 13.05 -9.77 6.40
C SER A 237 12.13 -10.32 5.31
N ARG A 238 12.62 -11.23 4.44
CA ARG A 238 11.79 -11.87 3.39
C ARG A 238 10.55 -12.56 3.95
N ARG A 239 10.71 -13.33 5.04
CA ARG A 239 9.61 -14.02 5.73
C ARG A 239 8.53 -13.06 6.22
N ILE A 240 8.92 -11.93 6.79
CA ILE A 240 7.97 -10.94 7.29
C ILE A 240 7.33 -10.17 6.13
N ARG A 241 8.12 -9.66 5.20
CA ARG A 241 7.66 -8.83 4.07
C ARG A 241 6.75 -9.60 3.12
N CYS A 242 6.95 -10.91 2.93
CA CYS A 242 6.08 -11.74 2.09
C CYS A 242 4.68 -11.93 2.68
N GLY A 243 4.54 -11.82 4.02
CA GLY A 243 3.27 -11.87 4.73
C GLY A 243 2.64 -10.49 4.97
N ASP A 244 3.28 -9.39 4.57
CA ASP A 244 2.84 -8.03 4.89
C ASP A 244 2.05 -7.41 3.71
N SER A 245 0.72 -7.23 3.78
CA SER A 245 -0.04 -6.96 5.01
C SER A 245 -0.90 -8.10 5.53
N GLN A 246 -1.05 -9.19 4.76
CA GLN A 246 -1.73 -10.42 5.17
C GLN A 246 -1.03 -11.65 4.57
N PRO A 247 -0.92 -12.77 5.32
CA PRO A 247 -1.52 -13.01 6.65
C PRO A 247 -0.65 -12.58 7.85
N GLY A 248 0.56 -12.06 7.61
CA GLY A 248 1.60 -11.88 8.62
C GLY A 248 2.34 -13.18 8.95
N VAL A 249 3.41 -13.07 9.74
CA VAL A 249 4.17 -14.21 10.24
C VAL A 249 3.62 -14.65 11.58
N LEU A 250 3.13 -15.89 11.70
CA LEU A 250 2.68 -16.41 12.98
C LEU A 250 3.88 -16.96 13.76
N SER A 251 4.33 -16.23 14.78
CA SER A 251 5.51 -16.57 15.59
C SER A 251 5.23 -16.53 17.09
N LYS A 252 6.12 -17.13 17.88
CA LYS A 252 6.15 -17.05 19.35
C LYS A 252 7.37 -16.30 19.88
N ILE A 253 8.05 -15.51 19.04
CA ILE A 253 9.33 -14.87 19.36
C ILE A 253 9.25 -13.97 20.63
N PHE A 254 8.09 -13.33 20.87
CA PHE A 254 7.83 -12.52 22.06
C PHE A 254 7.15 -13.29 23.21
N GLY A 255 7.26 -14.63 23.23
CA GLY A 255 6.70 -15.49 24.28
C GLY A 255 5.27 -15.97 24.01
N ALA A 256 4.41 -15.09 23.51
CA ALA A 256 3.05 -15.42 23.09
C ALA A 256 2.95 -15.60 21.56
N SER A 257 1.96 -16.37 21.10
CA SER A 257 1.69 -16.49 19.66
C SER A 257 1.13 -15.18 19.13
N MET A 258 1.71 -14.64 18.05
CA MET A 258 1.25 -13.42 17.39
C MET A 258 1.65 -13.36 15.92
N TYR A 259 0.86 -12.62 15.16
CA TYR A 259 1.20 -12.22 13.80
C TYR A 259 2.12 -11.01 13.83
N ILE A 260 3.21 -11.08 13.06
CA ILE A 260 4.29 -10.08 12.99
C ILE A 260 4.31 -9.46 11.60
N TYR A 261 4.60 -8.15 11.53
CA TYR A 261 4.64 -7.33 10.32
C TYR A 261 5.82 -6.35 10.35
N GLY A 262 6.13 -5.74 9.19
CA GLY A 262 7.34 -4.94 9.00
C GLY A 262 8.49 -5.79 8.45
N GLY A 263 9.56 -5.95 9.23
CA GLY A 263 10.74 -6.72 8.80
C GLY A 263 11.80 -5.87 8.12
N MET A 264 11.97 -4.62 8.56
CA MET A 264 13.01 -3.73 8.04
C MET A 264 14.36 -4.07 8.69
N ILE A 265 15.38 -4.26 7.86
CA ILE A 265 16.75 -4.55 8.33
C ILE A 265 17.33 -3.29 8.98
N ASP A 266 18.00 -3.48 10.12
CA ASP A 266 18.77 -2.44 10.79
C ASP A 266 20.28 -2.72 10.68
N GLU A 267 21.00 -1.71 10.21
CA GLU A 267 22.46 -1.67 10.11
C GLU A 267 23.07 -0.57 11.00
N SER A 268 22.24 0.26 11.64
CA SER A 268 22.64 1.42 12.44
C SER A 268 22.93 1.09 13.90
N LEU A 269 22.36 0.01 14.43
CA LEU A 269 22.44 -0.40 15.83
C LEU A 269 23.57 -1.42 16.08
N GLY A 270 24.47 -1.60 15.11
CA GLY A 270 25.63 -2.49 15.23
C GLY A 270 26.40 -2.22 16.53
N GLY A 271 26.59 -3.26 17.35
CA GLY A 271 27.30 -3.16 18.63
C GLY A 271 26.44 -2.75 19.84
N ARG A 272 25.16 -2.38 19.68
CA ARG A 272 24.26 -2.16 20.82
C ARG A 272 23.97 -3.48 21.53
N GLN A 273 24.10 -3.48 22.86
CA GLN A 273 23.88 -4.70 23.66
C GLN A 273 22.39 -5.05 23.73
N ALA A 274 22.01 -6.19 23.16
CA ALA A 274 20.65 -6.71 23.26
C ALA A 274 20.30 -7.10 24.70
N LYS A 275 19.15 -6.67 25.20
CA LYS A 275 18.67 -6.97 26.57
C LYS A 275 17.71 -8.14 26.57
N ALA A 276 17.85 -9.04 27.53
CA ALA A 276 16.87 -10.07 27.78
C ALA A 276 15.62 -9.45 28.42
N VAL A 277 14.45 -9.80 27.91
CA VAL A 277 13.16 -9.40 28.48
C VAL A 277 12.45 -10.67 28.96
N ALA A 278 11.98 -10.65 30.21
CA ALA A 278 11.37 -11.83 30.83
C ALA A 278 10.19 -12.35 29.99
N GLY A 279 10.15 -13.66 29.75
CA GLY A 279 9.09 -14.32 28.97
C GLY A 279 9.26 -14.29 27.46
N MET A 280 10.18 -13.48 26.91
CA MET A 280 10.46 -13.47 25.46
C MET A 280 11.46 -14.57 25.06
N ARG A 281 11.35 -15.07 23.83
CA ARG A 281 12.28 -16.04 23.23
C ARG A 281 13.44 -15.38 22.49
N THR A 282 13.44 -14.06 22.42
CA THR A 282 14.50 -13.25 21.84
C THR A 282 14.91 -12.15 22.80
N LYS A 283 16.09 -11.58 22.54
CA LYS A 283 16.53 -10.33 23.17
C LYS A 283 15.98 -9.15 22.37
N VAL A 284 15.89 -7.98 22.99
CA VAL A 284 15.50 -6.74 22.32
C VAL A 284 16.71 -5.83 22.20
N LEU A 285 16.98 -5.33 20.99
CA LEU A 285 18.05 -4.38 20.71
C LEU A 285 17.62 -2.95 21.04
N ALA A 286 16.44 -2.55 20.58
CA ALA A 286 15.94 -1.19 20.71
C ALA A 286 14.43 -1.08 20.52
N THR A 287 13.88 0.06 20.95
CA THR A 287 12.53 0.53 20.58
C THR A 287 12.63 1.92 19.93
N ARG A 288 11.78 2.20 18.94
CA ARG A 288 11.73 3.49 18.24
C ARG A 288 10.40 3.63 17.51
N GLY A 289 9.74 4.78 17.57
CA GLY A 289 8.50 5.05 16.80
C GLY A 289 7.41 3.99 16.97
N GLY A 290 7.28 3.39 18.17
CA GLY A 290 6.34 2.28 18.40
C GLY A 290 6.77 0.91 17.84
N ALA A 291 7.91 0.80 17.16
CA ALA A 291 8.51 -0.45 16.69
C ALA A 291 9.50 -1.03 17.71
N THR A 292 9.77 -2.34 17.59
CA THR A 292 10.79 -3.06 18.37
C THR A 292 11.81 -3.72 17.45
N CYS A 293 13.10 -3.59 17.78
CA CYS A 293 14.20 -4.20 17.03
C CYS A 293 14.72 -5.45 17.77
N ILE A 294 14.89 -6.55 17.05
CA ILE A 294 15.42 -7.82 17.57
C ILE A 294 16.73 -8.17 16.84
N PRO A 295 17.71 -8.82 17.50
CA PRO A 295 18.96 -9.19 16.85
C PRO A 295 18.78 -10.39 15.93
N THR A 296 19.67 -10.53 14.96
CA THR A 296 19.72 -11.63 13.99
C THR A 296 21.06 -12.36 14.02
N ALA A 297 21.14 -13.55 13.41
CA ALA A 297 22.32 -14.42 13.51
C ALA A 297 23.60 -13.81 12.90
N ASP A 298 23.44 -12.90 11.94
CA ASP A 298 24.49 -12.16 11.24
C ASP A 298 24.87 -10.84 11.94
N GLY A 299 24.40 -10.59 13.17
CA GLY A 299 24.78 -9.42 13.97
C GLY A 299 24.06 -8.13 13.61
N LYS A 300 23.09 -8.18 12.69
CA LYS A 300 22.21 -7.07 12.33
C LYS A 300 20.96 -7.04 13.23
N GLY A 301 20.10 -6.04 13.01
CA GLY A 301 18.78 -5.96 13.64
C GLY A 301 17.64 -6.15 12.64
N ILE A 302 16.47 -6.53 13.14
CA ILE A 302 15.21 -6.50 12.39
C ILE A 302 14.17 -5.73 13.18
N TRP A 303 13.63 -4.67 12.57
CA TRP A 303 12.52 -3.90 13.09
C TRP A 303 11.18 -4.58 12.79
N ILE A 304 10.50 -4.92 13.88
CA ILE A 304 9.10 -5.31 13.89
C ILE A 304 8.28 -4.06 14.18
N THR A 305 7.57 -3.57 13.17
CA THR A 305 6.81 -2.31 13.29
C THR A 305 5.43 -2.54 13.87
N HIS A 306 4.80 -3.67 13.54
CA HIS A 306 3.43 -3.96 13.93
C HIS A 306 3.23 -5.42 14.35
N ILE A 307 2.27 -5.65 15.25
CA ILE A 307 1.84 -6.98 15.67
C ILE A 307 0.31 -7.11 15.69
N ARG A 308 -0.16 -8.34 15.72
CA ARG A 308 -1.56 -8.69 15.97
C ARG A 308 -1.64 -10.01 16.74
N ARG A 309 -2.35 -10.07 17.87
CA ARG A 309 -2.65 -11.35 18.54
C ARG A 309 -3.62 -12.20 17.70
N PRO A 310 -3.54 -13.54 17.75
CA PRO A 310 -4.50 -14.42 17.11
C PRO A 310 -5.90 -14.24 17.70
N LYS A 311 -6.92 -14.54 16.89
CA LYS A 311 -8.32 -14.51 17.33
C LYS A 311 -8.54 -15.57 18.41
N GLY A 312 -8.91 -15.14 19.61
CA GLY A 312 -9.36 -15.99 20.70
C GLY A 312 -10.79 -16.49 20.47
N LYS A 313 -11.17 -17.57 21.15
CA LYS A 313 -12.51 -18.18 21.03
C LYS A 313 -13.65 -17.21 21.37
N ASN A 314 -13.39 -16.26 22.28
CA ASN A 314 -14.37 -15.31 22.76
C ASN A 314 -14.34 -13.97 22.01
N ASP A 315 -13.41 -13.79 21.05
CA ASP A 315 -13.35 -12.55 20.28
C ASP A 315 -14.43 -12.55 19.20
N LYS A 316 -15.22 -11.48 19.15
CA LYS A 316 -16.20 -11.28 18.07
C LYS A 316 -15.49 -11.01 16.73
N ALA A 317 -14.49 -10.14 16.74
CA ALA A 317 -13.71 -9.73 15.58
C ALA A 317 -12.22 -10.12 15.70
N LEU A 318 -11.45 -9.91 14.64
CA LEU A 318 -9.99 -9.99 14.73
C LEU A 318 -9.49 -8.82 15.58
N TRP A 319 -8.48 -9.06 16.41
CA TRP A 319 -7.81 -7.97 17.11
C TRP A 319 -7.10 -7.03 16.11
N PRO A 320 -7.08 -5.71 16.34
CA PRO A 320 -6.45 -4.76 15.42
C PRO A 320 -4.96 -5.06 15.20
N LYS A 321 -4.44 -4.62 14.05
CA LYS A 321 -2.99 -4.63 13.82
C LYS A 321 -2.43 -3.31 14.32
N VAL A 322 -1.59 -3.34 15.35
CA VAL A 322 -1.13 -2.15 16.08
C VAL A 322 0.40 -2.05 16.09
N PRO A 323 0.98 -0.88 16.35
CA PRO A 323 2.43 -0.74 16.55
C PRO A 323 2.95 -1.75 17.59
N ALA A 324 4.13 -2.30 17.35
CA ALA A 324 4.65 -3.44 18.11
C ALA A 324 4.75 -3.13 19.61
N VAL A 325 5.37 -2.01 19.99
CA VAL A 325 5.52 -1.58 21.39
C VAL A 325 4.15 -1.38 22.04
N PHE A 326 3.22 -0.72 21.34
CA PHE A 326 1.84 -0.52 21.84
C PHE A 326 1.18 -1.87 22.15
N GLY A 327 1.23 -2.81 21.21
CA GLY A 327 0.64 -4.12 21.40
C GLY A 327 1.34 -4.95 22.49
N LEU A 328 2.66 -4.88 22.62
CA LEU A 328 3.40 -5.57 23.67
C LEU A 328 3.07 -5.03 25.07
N LEU A 329 2.86 -3.71 25.20
CA LEU A 329 2.38 -3.08 26.44
C LEU A 329 0.96 -3.53 26.78
N GLN A 330 0.03 -3.47 25.82
CA GLN A 330 -1.36 -3.90 26.01
C GLN A 330 -1.48 -5.38 26.42
N LEU A 331 -0.55 -6.22 25.96
CA LEU A 331 -0.50 -7.64 26.29
C LEU A 331 0.31 -7.94 27.56
N ASN A 332 0.80 -6.92 28.27
CA ASN A 332 1.65 -7.05 29.46
C ASN A 332 2.92 -7.90 29.22
N LEU A 333 3.47 -7.87 28.00
CA LEU A 333 4.71 -8.54 27.65
C LEU A 333 5.95 -7.66 27.90
N VAL A 334 5.74 -6.34 27.98
CA VAL A 334 6.71 -5.33 28.42
C VAL A 334 6.00 -4.31 29.30
N ASN A 335 6.76 -3.48 30.01
CA ASN A 335 6.26 -2.30 30.73
C ASN A 335 6.99 -1.03 30.23
N ALA A 336 6.48 0.15 30.62
CA ALA A 336 7.03 1.44 30.19
C ALA A 336 8.53 1.56 30.52
N ALA A 337 8.96 1.18 31.72
CA ALA A 337 10.37 1.26 32.11
C ALA A 337 11.30 0.43 31.21
N ILE A 338 10.86 -0.75 30.77
CA ILE A 338 11.62 -1.57 29.81
C ILE A 338 11.71 -0.85 28.46
N VAL A 339 10.58 -0.34 27.95
CA VAL A 339 10.51 0.37 26.67
C VAL A 339 11.44 1.59 26.68
N ASP A 340 11.39 2.40 27.74
CA ASP A 340 12.22 3.60 27.91
C ASP A 340 13.70 3.23 27.96
N SER A 341 14.06 2.17 28.70
CA SER A 341 15.44 1.69 28.79
C SER A 341 16.02 1.16 27.47
N LEU A 342 15.14 0.85 26.51
CA LEU A 342 15.48 0.31 25.19
C LEU A 342 15.39 1.38 24.10
N HIS A 343 14.86 2.57 24.40
CA HIS A 343 14.63 3.61 23.41
C HIS A 343 15.92 3.98 22.68
N ALA A 344 15.84 4.01 21.35
CA ALA A 344 16.90 4.48 20.47
C ALA A 344 16.32 5.62 19.62
N PRO A 345 16.67 6.89 19.91
CA PRO A 345 16.17 8.01 19.13
C PRO A 345 16.70 7.98 17.69
N THR A 346 16.04 8.73 16.82
CA THR A 346 16.56 9.12 15.49
C THR A 346 17.47 10.33 15.62
N SER A 347 18.05 10.80 14.51
CA SER A 347 18.81 12.04 14.49
C SER A 347 17.96 13.22 14.94
N ALA A 348 18.56 14.15 15.69
CA ALA A 348 17.88 15.35 16.21
C ALA A 348 17.58 16.40 15.13
N ASP A 349 18.27 16.31 13.99
CA ASP A 349 18.10 17.19 12.83
C ASP A 349 17.11 16.65 11.79
N TRP A 350 16.40 15.56 12.12
CA TRP A 350 15.43 14.89 11.24
C TRP A 350 16.00 14.42 9.89
N SER A 351 17.31 14.37 9.71
CA SER A 351 17.92 13.88 8.47
C SER A 351 17.65 12.38 8.30
N LEU A 352 17.52 11.93 7.04
CA LEU A 352 17.40 10.51 6.73
C LEU A 352 18.71 9.80 7.05
N SER A 353 18.66 8.69 7.77
CA SER A 353 19.87 7.92 8.08
C SER A 353 20.54 7.39 6.80
N GLU A 354 21.87 7.53 6.72
CA GLU A 354 22.68 6.91 5.66
C GLU A 354 22.70 5.38 5.73
N LEU A 355 22.45 4.83 6.93
CA LEU A 355 22.36 3.39 7.17
C LEU A 355 20.90 2.94 7.17
N ARG A 356 20.66 1.71 6.73
CA ARG A 356 19.31 1.12 6.79
C ARG A 356 18.84 1.03 8.24
N THR A 357 17.74 1.68 8.56
CA THR A 357 17.13 1.67 9.89
C THR A 357 15.67 2.07 9.81
N PHE A 358 14.90 1.77 10.87
CA PHE A 358 13.53 2.25 10.99
C PHE A 358 13.49 3.75 11.31
N GLN A 359 12.99 4.52 10.34
CA GLN A 359 12.76 5.94 10.44
C GLN A 359 11.50 6.26 9.62
N GLU A 360 10.45 6.71 10.32
CA GLU A 360 9.17 7.01 9.66
C GLU A 360 9.13 8.43 9.11
N ILE A 361 9.86 9.38 9.74
CA ILE A 361 9.82 10.80 9.40
C ILE A 361 11.24 11.29 9.14
N TRP A 362 11.41 12.06 8.07
CA TRP A 362 12.64 12.79 7.80
C TRP A 362 12.36 14.07 7.02
N VAL A 363 13.30 15.00 7.11
CA VAL A 363 13.28 16.28 6.40
C VAL A 363 14.51 16.35 5.51
N ASP A 364 14.28 16.52 4.21
CA ASP A 364 15.31 16.75 3.20
C ASP A 364 15.24 18.22 2.77
N VAL A 365 16.33 18.99 2.96
CA VAL A 365 16.36 20.41 2.60
C VAL A 365 17.22 20.59 1.36
N ASP A 366 16.55 20.86 0.25
CA ASP A 366 17.20 21.11 -1.03
C ASP A 366 17.29 22.60 -1.32
N VAL A 367 18.29 22.97 -2.11
CA VAL A 367 18.41 24.30 -2.71
C VAL A 367 18.16 24.15 -4.19
N ASP A 368 17.10 24.80 -4.69
CA ASP A 368 16.81 24.75 -6.11
C ASP A 368 17.82 25.57 -6.93
N LYS A 369 17.73 25.47 -8.25
CA LYS A 369 18.61 26.20 -9.20
C LYS A 369 18.52 27.73 -9.13
N HIS A 370 17.57 28.31 -8.38
CA HIS A 370 17.44 29.75 -8.13
C HIS A 370 17.91 30.15 -6.74
N GLY A 371 18.40 29.19 -5.94
CA GLY A 371 18.81 29.44 -4.55
C GLY A 371 17.65 29.38 -3.55
N ASN A 372 16.45 28.94 -3.95
CA ASN A 372 15.33 28.76 -3.02
C ASN A 372 15.57 27.50 -2.18
N ARG A 373 15.52 27.63 -0.85
CA ARG A 373 15.54 26.48 0.06
C ARG A 373 14.14 25.87 0.17
N VAL A 374 14.02 24.56 -0.04
CA VAL A 374 12.76 23.82 0.02
C VAL A 374 12.92 22.64 0.97
N ALA A 375 12.03 22.53 1.95
CA ALA A 375 11.99 21.41 2.87
C ALA A 375 11.02 20.33 2.37
N PHE A 376 11.53 19.16 2.04
CA PHE A 376 10.74 17.98 1.70
C PHE A 376 10.52 17.14 2.96
N LEU A 377 9.31 17.19 3.51
CA LEU A 377 8.90 16.48 4.72
C LEU A 377 8.28 15.13 4.34
N HIS A 378 8.98 14.06 4.65
CA HIS A 378 8.54 12.70 4.40
C HIS A 378 7.98 12.05 5.66
N PHE A 379 6.94 11.24 5.50
CA PHE A 379 6.29 10.51 6.59
C PHE A 379 5.71 9.18 6.08
N ASP A 380 6.45 8.09 6.24
CA ASP A 380 6.06 6.75 5.79
C ASP A 380 5.35 5.95 6.89
N PHE A 381 4.18 6.44 7.29
CA PHE A 381 3.37 5.76 8.28
C PHE A 381 2.73 4.50 7.70
N TYR A 382 2.79 3.41 8.47
CA TYR A 382 2.29 2.11 8.03
C TYR A 382 0.80 2.17 7.64
N ASN A 383 0.49 1.79 6.40
CA ASN A 383 -0.84 1.93 5.76
C ASN A 383 -1.38 3.38 5.71
N GLY A 384 -0.53 4.40 5.82
CA GLY A 384 -0.94 5.81 5.85
C GLY A 384 -1.79 6.19 7.05
N ALA A 385 -1.91 5.31 8.06
CA ALA A 385 -2.69 5.57 9.26
C ALA A 385 -1.83 6.38 10.24
N MET A 386 -2.35 7.53 10.69
CA MET A 386 -1.61 8.50 11.50
C MET A 386 -2.10 8.41 12.95
N SER A 387 -1.32 7.76 13.82
CA SER A 387 -1.64 7.71 15.25
C SER A 387 -1.38 9.06 15.94
N THR A 388 -1.95 9.26 17.13
CA THR A 388 -1.68 10.45 17.96
C THR A 388 -0.17 10.71 18.12
N SER A 389 0.63 9.67 18.41
CA SER A 389 2.09 9.82 18.56
C SER A 389 2.81 10.15 17.25
N GLN A 390 2.35 9.59 16.13
CA GLN A 390 2.92 9.88 14.82
C GLN A 390 2.61 11.33 14.40
N CYS A 391 1.38 11.81 14.61
CA CYS A 391 1.02 13.21 14.40
C CYS A 391 1.85 14.13 15.31
N SER A 392 2.11 13.75 16.57
CA SER A 392 2.98 14.52 17.46
C SER A 392 4.41 14.65 16.94
N ASN A 393 4.99 13.56 16.44
CA ASN A 393 6.32 13.62 15.85
C ASN A 393 6.33 14.43 14.55
N LEU A 394 5.25 14.39 13.76
CA LEU A 394 5.13 15.18 12.55
C LEU A 394 5.08 16.68 12.84
N VAL A 395 4.32 17.09 13.87
CA VAL A 395 4.33 18.47 14.37
C VAL A 395 5.74 18.88 14.81
N SER A 396 6.45 18.05 15.58
CA SER A 396 7.84 18.37 15.98
C SER A 396 8.80 18.50 14.78
N ALA A 397 8.57 17.77 13.69
CA ALA A 397 9.33 17.93 12.45
C ALA A 397 8.96 19.25 11.72
N MET A 398 7.68 19.64 11.76
CA MET A 398 7.21 20.93 11.21
C MET A 398 7.76 22.12 12.00
N ASP A 399 7.74 22.05 13.33
CA ASP A 399 8.39 23.01 14.23
C ASP A 399 9.88 23.15 13.87
N TYR A 400 10.57 22.02 13.68
CA TYR A 400 11.97 22.02 13.25
C TYR A 400 12.16 22.74 11.91
N ILE A 401 11.31 22.50 10.91
CA ILE A 401 11.39 23.23 9.61
C ILE A 401 11.25 24.74 9.80
N ILE A 402 10.37 25.19 10.70
CA ILE A 402 10.25 26.62 11.03
C ILE A 402 11.57 27.14 11.63
N THR A 403 12.21 26.39 12.54
CA THR A 403 13.51 26.79 13.12
C THR A 403 14.65 26.87 12.11
N LEU A 404 14.54 26.16 10.97
CA LEU A 404 15.50 26.22 9.87
C LEU A 404 15.35 27.48 9.00
N SER A 405 14.22 28.19 9.09
CA SER A 405 13.94 29.39 8.29
C SER A 405 14.43 30.63 9.02
N THR A 406 15.46 31.30 8.50
CA THR A 406 15.97 32.57 9.03
C THR A 406 15.80 33.69 8.01
N PRO A 407 15.88 34.98 8.40
CA PRO A 407 15.83 36.09 7.45
C PRO A 407 16.89 35.99 6.34
N GLU A 408 18.08 35.48 6.65
CA GLU A 408 19.20 35.32 5.69
C GLU A 408 19.10 34.04 4.86
N GLN A 409 18.46 33.00 5.40
CA GLN A 409 18.31 31.70 4.75
C GLN A 409 16.85 31.23 4.90
N PRO A 410 15.88 31.88 4.25
CA PRO A 410 14.48 31.50 4.40
C PRO A 410 14.21 30.15 3.76
N ILE A 411 13.42 29.32 4.44
CA ILE A 411 12.72 28.20 3.77
C ILE A 411 11.60 28.84 2.95
N ARG A 412 11.59 28.61 1.64
CA ARG A 412 10.58 29.20 0.74
C ARG A 412 9.35 28.32 0.61
N ALA A 413 9.51 27.00 0.76
CA ALA A 413 8.41 26.07 0.75
C ALA A 413 8.67 24.82 1.59
N VAL A 414 7.58 24.21 2.04
CA VAL A 414 7.54 22.86 2.58
C VAL A 414 6.68 21.97 1.68
N VAL A 415 7.22 20.81 1.32
CA VAL A 415 6.54 19.80 0.50
C VAL A 415 6.26 18.57 1.35
N LEU A 416 4.99 18.26 1.59
CA LEU A 416 4.55 17.03 2.23
C LEU A 416 4.64 15.87 1.24
N MET A 417 5.60 14.98 1.45
CA MET A 417 5.91 13.90 0.52
C MET A 417 5.19 12.58 0.84
N GLY A 418 4.62 12.45 2.05
CA GLY A 418 4.05 11.21 2.55
C GLY A 418 5.02 10.03 2.44
N GLY A 419 4.47 8.83 2.28
CA GLY A 419 5.22 7.59 2.03
C GLY A 419 4.50 6.68 1.03
N ALA A 420 4.45 5.38 1.32
CA ALA A 420 3.76 4.39 0.47
C ALA A 420 2.26 4.70 0.28
N TYR A 421 1.68 5.41 1.25
CA TYR A 421 0.46 6.20 1.11
C TYR A 421 0.82 7.65 1.37
N PHE A 422 0.07 8.60 0.81
CA PHE A 422 0.17 9.96 1.29
C PHE A 422 -0.35 10.03 2.73
N SER A 423 -1.63 9.71 2.93
CA SER A 423 -2.25 9.54 4.25
C SER A 423 -3.66 8.96 4.10
N ASN A 424 -4.09 8.16 5.06
CA ASN A 424 -5.47 7.67 5.21
C ASN A 424 -6.18 8.29 6.43
N GLY A 425 -5.58 9.31 7.07
CA GLY A 425 -6.11 9.97 8.27
C GLY A 425 -5.78 9.22 9.57
N ILE A 426 -6.64 9.37 10.57
CA ILE A 426 -6.44 8.83 11.93
C ILE A 426 -6.22 7.31 11.97
N ALA A 427 -5.48 6.83 12.98
CA ALA A 427 -5.13 5.41 13.11
C ALA A 427 -6.24 4.59 13.79
N LEU A 428 -7.27 4.23 13.03
CA LEU A 428 -8.42 3.44 13.51
C LEU A 428 -8.03 2.15 14.25
N ASN A 429 -6.94 1.47 13.88
CA ASN A 429 -6.50 0.27 14.59
C ASN A 429 -5.93 0.57 15.98
N VAL A 430 -5.26 1.72 16.16
CA VAL A 430 -4.73 2.14 17.46
C VAL A 430 -5.89 2.57 18.35
N ILE A 431 -6.84 3.32 17.78
CA ILE A 431 -8.10 3.71 18.42
C ILE A 431 -8.88 2.48 18.91
N ASP A 432 -9.14 1.50 18.05
CA ASP A 432 -9.94 0.31 18.39
C ASP A 432 -9.24 -0.59 19.43
N ALA A 433 -7.91 -0.54 19.49
CA ALA A 433 -7.13 -1.32 20.46
C ALA A 433 -6.81 -0.55 21.76
N ALA A 434 -7.12 0.74 21.85
CA ALA A 434 -6.93 1.53 23.06
C ALA A 434 -7.89 1.10 24.18
N ALA A 435 -7.48 1.35 25.42
CA ALA A 435 -8.32 1.06 26.59
C ALA A 435 -9.60 1.92 26.60
N ASP A 436 -9.50 3.16 26.10
CA ASP A 436 -10.63 4.06 25.83
C ASP A 436 -10.56 4.53 24.36
N PRO A 437 -11.26 3.86 23.44
CA PRO A 437 -11.29 4.24 22.03
C PRO A 437 -11.85 5.63 21.77
N ALA A 438 -12.79 6.12 22.61
CA ALA A 438 -13.36 7.45 22.43
C ALA A 438 -12.35 8.53 22.78
N GLN A 439 -11.62 8.35 23.88
CA GLN A 439 -10.52 9.24 24.25
C GLN A 439 -9.39 9.23 23.22
N GLU A 440 -8.94 8.05 22.76
CA GLU A 440 -7.90 7.96 21.72
C GLU A 440 -8.38 8.59 20.41
N SER A 441 -9.64 8.41 20.03
CA SER A 441 -10.21 9.08 18.84
C SER A 441 -10.14 10.60 18.97
N PHE A 442 -10.54 11.14 20.13
CA PHE A 442 -10.50 12.57 20.41
C PHE A 442 -9.07 13.11 20.36
N MET A 443 -8.12 12.42 20.99
CA MET A 443 -6.70 12.80 20.96
C MET A 443 -6.15 12.77 19.54
N ASN A 444 -6.44 11.70 18.78
CA ASN A 444 -5.90 11.52 17.44
C ASN A 444 -6.43 12.56 16.46
N ILE A 445 -7.73 12.89 16.51
CA ILE A 445 -8.31 13.90 15.62
C ILE A 445 -7.76 15.30 15.92
N ASN A 446 -7.69 15.70 17.21
CA ASN A 446 -7.09 17.00 17.55
C ASN A 446 -5.62 17.06 17.13
N ARG A 447 -4.88 15.95 17.23
CA ARG A 447 -3.45 15.97 16.88
C ARG A 447 -3.19 16.01 15.37
N ILE A 448 -4.07 15.45 14.54
CA ILE A 448 -3.98 15.65 13.08
C ILE A 448 -4.49 17.05 12.68
N ASP A 449 -5.42 17.63 13.44
CA ASP A 449 -5.83 19.03 13.28
C ASP A 449 -4.68 19.99 13.59
N ASP A 450 -3.83 19.69 14.59
CA ASP A 450 -2.60 20.46 14.84
C ASP A 450 -1.63 20.41 13.66
N VAL A 451 -1.51 19.26 12.97
CA VAL A 451 -0.72 19.16 11.74
C VAL A 451 -1.31 20.06 10.65
N CYS A 452 -2.64 20.05 10.49
CA CYS A 452 -3.32 20.92 9.53
C CYS A 452 -3.21 22.41 9.89
N HIS A 453 -3.16 22.74 11.18
CA HIS A 453 -2.94 24.09 11.67
C HIS A 453 -1.58 24.63 11.20
N HIS A 454 -0.53 23.82 11.24
CA HIS A 454 0.77 24.23 10.70
C HIS A 454 0.69 24.59 9.22
N LEU A 455 -0.09 23.82 8.44
CA LEU A 455 -0.25 24.06 7.00
C LEU A 455 -1.05 25.33 6.71
N LEU A 456 -2.12 25.57 7.47
CA LEU A 456 -3.05 26.67 7.24
C LEU A 456 -2.62 27.98 7.90
N HIS A 457 -1.77 27.93 8.92
CA HIS A 457 -1.43 29.06 9.77
C HIS A 457 0.08 29.22 9.95
N ASP A 458 0.74 28.27 10.62
CA ASP A 458 2.11 28.49 11.11
C ASP A 458 3.14 28.62 9.98
N PHE A 459 3.04 27.81 8.92
CA PHE A 459 3.89 27.96 7.74
C PHE A 459 3.59 29.26 6.96
N PRO A 460 2.32 29.61 6.64
CA PRO A 460 1.98 30.90 6.06
C PRO A 460 2.45 32.12 6.87
N GLU A 461 2.33 32.12 8.21
CA GLU A 461 2.84 33.20 9.07
C GLU A 461 4.35 33.38 8.96
N ASN A 462 5.07 32.30 8.65
CA ASN A 462 6.52 32.31 8.41
C ASN A 462 6.89 32.51 6.93
N ASN A 463 5.94 32.89 6.07
CA ASN A 463 6.10 33.06 4.62
C ASN A 463 6.60 31.78 3.90
N ILE A 464 6.24 30.61 4.42
CA ILE A 464 6.57 29.31 3.83
C ILE A 464 5.37 28.80 3.04
N THR A 465 5.54 28.63 1.72
CA THR A 465 4.50 28.03 0.87
C THR A 465 4.36 26.54 1.17
N THR A 466 3.14 26.05 1.31
CA THR A 466 2.85 24.64 1.63
C THR A 466 2.40 23.87 0.40
N ILE A 467 2.96 22.69 0.18
CA ILE A 467 2.68 21.87 -1.02
C ILE A 467 2.43 20.44 -0.58
N ALA A 468 1.32 19.83 -0.98
CA ALA A 468 1.10 18.40 -0.83
C ALA A 468 1.52 17.66 -2.10
N ALA A 469 2.38 16.66 -1.97
CA ALA A 469 2.80 15.77 -3.05
C ALA A 469 2.22 14.36 -2.84
N ILE A 470 1.02 14.13 -3.39
CA ILE A 470 0.29 12.86 -3.26
C ILE A 470 0.88 11.83 -4.23
N ARG A 471 1.88 11.09 -3.76
CA ARG A 471 2.58 10.01 -4.52
C ARG A 471 1.97 8.62 -4.30
N GLY A 472 1.42 8.40 -3.11
CA GLY A 472 0.62 7.23 -2.76
C GLY A 472 -0.85 7.60 -2.56
N ASN A 473 -1.74 6.61 -2.53
CA ASN A 473 -3.18 6.84 -2.33
C ASN A 473 -3.45 7.66 -1.06
N ALA A 474 -4.56 8.40 -1.07
CA ALA A 474 -5.03 9.14 0.08
C ALA A 474 -6.52 8.90 0.34
N ALA A 475 -6.93 8.86 1.60
CA ALA A 475 -8.32 8.62 1.99
C ALA A 475 -8.72 9.42 3.23
N ALA A 476 -10.02 9.71 3.33
CA ALA A 476 -10.64 10.41 4.46
C ALA A 476 -9.84 11.67 4.86
N GLY A 477 -9.44 11.76 6.13
CA GLY A 477 -8.65 12.86 6.67
C GLY A 477 -7.29 13.06 5.97
N GLY A 478 -6.76 12.05 5.30
CA GLY A 478 -5.53 12.19 4.51
C GLY A 478 -5.72 12.98 3.21
N VAL A 479 -6.91 12.97 2.60
CA VAL A 479 -7.22 13.87 1.49
C VAL A 479 -7.42 15.30 2.01
N ALA A 480 -8.11 15.44 3.14
CA ALA A 480 -8.30 16.72 3.81
C ALA A 480 -6.95 17.38 4.18
N LEU A 481 -6.05 16.62 4.79
CA LEU A 481 -4.67 17.01 5.09
C LEU A 481 -3.95 17.54 3.85
N ALA A 482 -4.02 16.82 2.72
CA ALA A 482 -3.37 17.27 1.48
C ALA A 482 -3.92 18.62 1.02
N THR A 483 -5.24 18.77 1.04
CA THR A 483 -5.93 19.97 0.56
C THR A 483 -5.81 21.18 1.47
N ALA A 484 -5.28 21.00 2.69
CA ALA A 484 -4.95 22.09 3.60
C ALA A 484 -3.70 22.88 3.15
N CYS A 485 -2.86 22.31 2.29
CA CYS A 485 -1.73 23.03 1.68
C CYS A 485 -2.20 24.11 0.69
N ASP A 486 -1.31 25.01 0.28
CA ASP A 486 -1.56 26.00 -0.78
C ASP A 486 -1.71 25.33 -2.15
N PHE A 487 -0.78 24.42 -2.48
CA PHE A 487 -0.81 23.65 -3.72
C PHE A 487 -0.91 22.14 -3.45
N VAL A 488 -1.68 21.44 -4.27
CA VAL A 488 -1.81 19.99 -4.27
C VAL A 488 -1.35 19.42 -5.60
N ILE A 489 -0.27 18.65 -5.56
CA ILE A 489 0.28 17.89 -6.68
C ILE A 489 -0.05 16.42 -6.46
N ALA A 490 -0.55 15.74 -7.50
CA ALA A 490 -0.84 14.31 -7.44
C ALA A 490 -0.14 13.52 -8.56
N GLY A 491 0.34 12.32 -8.23
CA GLY A 491 0.72 11.34 -9.24
C GLY A 491 -0.51 10.87 -10.01
N SER A 492 -0.41 10.70 -11.32
CA SER A 492 -1.54 10.33 -12.18
C SER A 492 -2.18 8.96 -11.86
N GLU A 493 -1.46 8.14 -11.10
CA GLU A 493 -1.84 6.77 -10.75
C GLU A 493 -2.50 6.62 -9.37
N VAL A 494 -2.54 7.67 -8.55
CA VAL A 494 -3.09 7.57 -7.19
C VAL A 494 -4.62 7.46 -7.22
N VAL A 495 -5.18 6.94 -6.13
CA VAL A 495 -6.62 6.94 -5.88
C VAL A 495 -6.90 7.79 -4.65
N LEU A 496 -7.86 8.70 -4.76
CA LEU A 496 -8.33 9.56 -3.68
C LEU A 496 -9.70 9.09 -3.20
N ASN A 497 -9.90 9.01 -1.89
CA ASN A 497 -11.20 8.74 -1.28
C ASN A 497 -11.56 9.90 -0.34
N PRO A 498 -12.15 11.01 -0.85
CA PRO A 498 -12.35 12.23 -0.07
C PRO A 498 -13.51 12.17 0.94
N ALA A 499 -14.32 11.10 0.89
CA ALA A 499 -15.49 10.96 1.74
C ALA A 499 -15.10 10.82 3.22
N TYR A 500 -15.90 11.44 4.09
CA TYR A 500 -15.64 11.49 5.53
C TYR A 500 -16.83 10.96 6.33
N ARG A 501 -17.83 11.80 6.61
CA ARG A 501 -18.99 11.45 7.44
C ARG A 501 -19.82 10.29 6.93
N ALA A 502 -19.97 10.17 5.63
CA ALA A 502 -20.72 9.07 5.03
C ALA A 502 -20.06 7.71 5.32
N SER A 503 -18.73 7.70 5.54
CA SER A 503 -17.96 6.52 5.96
C SER A 503 -18.04 6.24 7.47
N GLY A 504 -18.88 6.96 8.22
CA GLY A 504 -19.03 6.82 9.67
C GLY A 504 -17.94 7.51 10.50
N LEU A 505 -17.12 8.38 9.87
CA LEU A 505 -16.06 9.12 10.55
C LEU A 505 -16.55 10.49 11.05
N PHE A 506 -16.07 10.90 12.22
CA PHE A 506 -16.36 12.19 12.85
C PHE A 506 -15.05 12.89 13.17
N GLY A 507 -15.03 14.22 13.07
CA GLY A 507 -13.80 15.00 13.11
C GLY A 507 -13.71 16.00 11.96
N SER A 508 -12.64 16.79 11.93
CA SER A 508 -12.41 17.75 10.87
C SER A 508 -10.94 18.16 10.78
N GLU A 509 -10.20 17.57 9.85
CA GLU A 509 -8.90 18.07 9.37
C GLU A 509 -9.08 19.33 8.50
N TYR A 510 -9.85 20.29 9.03
CA TYR A 510 -10.30 21.54 8.40
C TYR A 510 -10.88 21.41 6.98
N HIS A 511 -11.40 20.23 6.60
CA HIS A 511 -11.98 20.01 5.27
C HIS A 511 -13.20 20.89 4.97
N THR A 512 -13.88 21.38 6.01
CA THR A 512 -14.99 22.36 5.86
C THR A 512 -14.50 23.73 5.40
N LEU A 513 -13.22 24.04 5.59
CA LEU A 513 -12.55 25.21 5.01
C LEU A 513 -11.94 24.84 3.65
N SER A 514 -11.04 23.85 3.62
CA SER A 514 -10.21 23.58 2.44
C SER A 514 -10.99 23.06 1.24
N TYR A 515 -11.92 22.10 1.41
CA TYR A 515 -12.69 21.59 0.28
C TYR A 515 -13.61 22.65 -0.32
N TYR A 516 -14.28 23.43 0.53
CA TYR A 516 -15.20 24.47 0.11
C TYR A 516 -14.45 25.62 -0.58
N GLY A 517 -13.32 26.05 -0.02
CA GLY A 517 -12.45 27.06 -0.63
C GLY A 517 -11.88 26.62 -1.99
N ARG A 518 -11.56 25.34 -2.15
CA ARG A 518 -10.97 24.78 -3.39
C ARG A 518 -11.98 24.51 -4.50
N CYS A 519 -13.07 23.82 -4.19
CA CYS A 519 -13.99 23.30 -5.22
C CYS A 519 -15.42 23.89 -5.16
N GLY A 520 -15.70 24.76 -4.18
CA GLY A 520 -17.00 25.38 -3.96
C GLY A 520 -18.03 24.43 -3.33
N ASP A 521 -19.09 25.02 -2.75
CA ASP A 521 -20.04 24.34 -1.87
C ASP A 521 -20.64 23.05 -2.44
N ALA A 522 -21.17 23.12 -3.66
CA ALA A 522 -21.89 22.00 -4.27
C ALA A 522 -20.98 20.78 -4.49
N LYS A 523 -19.75 21.01 -4.97
CA LYS A 523 -18.79 19.93 -5.23
C LYS A 523 -18.22 19.39 -3.92
N ALA A 524 -17.88 20.25 -2.98
CA ALA A 524 -17.40 19.87 -1.65
C ALA A 524 -18.44 18.99 -0.93
N HIS A 525 -19.71 19.41 -0.93
CA HIS A 525 -20.80 18.64 -0.35
C HIS A 525 -20.96 17.29 -1.04
N HIS A 526 -20.88 17.23 -2.37
CA HIS A 526 -20.99 15.97 -3.10
C HIS A 526 -19.87 14.99 -2.72
N ILE A 527 -18.60 15.40 -2.79
CA ILE A 527 -17.45 14.50 -2.57
C ILE A 527 -17.34 14.01 -1.11
N LEU A 528 -17.84 14.79 -0.15
CA LEU A 528 -17.90 14.38 1.26
C LEU A 528 -18.92 13.25 1.52
N ASN A 529 -19.95 13.15 0.68
CA ASN A 529 -21.10 12.24 0.88
C ASN A 529 -21.15 11.07 -0.11
N ALA A 530 -20.53 11.18 -1.27
CA ALA A 530 -20.70 10.20 -2.35
C ALA A 530 -20.10 8.82 -2.05
N MET A 531 -19.09 8.72 -1.17
CA MET A 531 -18.38 7.47 -0.82
C MET A 531 -17.85 6.70 -2.05
N VAL A 532 -17.45 7.41 -3.10
CA VAL A 532 -16.86 6.83 -4.30
C VAL A 532 -15.39 7.24 -4.43
N PRO A 533 -14.53 6.36 -4.96
CA PRO A 533 -13.16 6.74 -5.25
C PRO A 533 -13.12 7.80 -6.35
N MET A 534 -12.05 8.58 -6.35
CA MET A 534 -11.81 9.69 -7.27
C MET A 534 -10.42 9.58 -7.86
N SER A 535 -10.32 9.74 -9.17
CA SER A 535 -9.03 9.83 -9.87
C SER A 535 -8.44 11.25 -9.75
N PRO A 536 -7.12 11.41 -9.91
CA PRO A 536 -6.46 12.72 -9.89
C PRO A 536 -7.04 13.66 -10.95
N LEU A 537 -7.41 13.12 -12.12
CA LEU A 537 -8.04 13.90 -13.19
C LEU A 537 -9.39 14.49 -12.76
N GLN A 538 -10.25 13.69 -12.13
CA GLN A 538 -11.53 14.17 -11.60
C GLN A 538 -11.31 15.19 -10.48
N ALA A 539 -10.34 14.94 -9.59
CA ALA A 539 -10.00 15.86 -8.51
C ALA A 539 -9.53 17.23 -9.04
N ARG A 540 -8.72 17.25 -10.11
CA ARG A 540 -8.30 18.49 -10.76
C ARG A 540 -9.46 19.21 -11.46
N GLN A 541 -10.35 18.48 -12.13
CA GLN A 541 -11.52 19.06 -12.78
C GLN A 541 -12.44 19.80 -11.81
N ILE A 542 -12.50 19.37 -10.55
CA ILE A 542 -13.30 20.05 -9.53
C ILE A 542 -12.55 21.14 -8.77
N GLY A 543 -11.21 21.20 -8.87
CA GLY A 543 -10.36 22.16 -8.15
C GLY A 543 -9.72 21.63 -6.86
N LEU A 544 -9.86 20.33 -6.57
CA LEU A 544 -9.31 19.72 -5.35
C LEU A 544 -7.79 19.44 -5.46
N VAL A 545 -7.32 19.21 -6.69
CA VAL A 545 -5.90 18.99 -7.03
C VAL A 545 -5.50 20.04 -8.06
N ASP A 546 -4.33 20.64 -7.92
CA ASP A 546 -3.87 21.71 -8.81
C ASP A 546 -3.09 21.13 -10.01
N PHE A 547 -2.17 20.20 -9.73
CA PHE A 547 -1.27 19.63 -10.74
C PHE A 547 -1.26 18.10 -10.71
N ILE A 548 -1.07 17.50 -11.89
CA ILE A 548 -0.99 16.04 -12.06
C ILE A 548 0.24 15.71 -12.89
N PHE A 549 1.07 14.78 -12.40
CA PHE A 549 2.25 14.31 -13.13
C PHE A 549 2.21 12.80 -13.38
N PRO A 550 2.71 12.33 -14.54
CA PRO A 550 2.86 10.91 -14.81
C PRO A 550 4.04 10.30 -14.04
N GLY A 551 4.09 8.97 -14.00
CA GLY A 551 5.17 8.21 -13.38
C GLY A 551 4.90 7.80 -11.94
N ALA A 552 5.89 7.14 -11.35
CA ALA A 552 5.94 6.68 -9.98
C ALA A 552 7.41 6.60 -9.53
N GLY A 553 7.65 6.53 -8.21
CA GLY A 553 9.02 6.50 -7.67
C GLY A 553 9.81 7.75 -8.04
N GLU A 554 11.11 7.57 -8.30
CA GLU A 554 12.07 8.65 -8.61
C GLU A 554 11.60 9.55 -9.76
N ALA A 555 11.05 8.98 -10.84
CA ALA A 555 10.57 9.78 -11.97
C ALA A 555 9.42 10.73 -11.59
N LEU A 556 8.56 10.34 -10.63
CA LEU A 556 7.51 11.23 -10.12
C LEU A 556 8.11 12.29 -9.18
N ASP A 557 9.09 11.90 -8.37
CA ASP A 557 9.79 12.82 -7.46
C ASP A 557 10.51 13.93 -8.23
N ASP A 558 11.18 13.58 -9.34
CA ASP A 558 11.84 14.54 -10.22
C ASP A 558 10.86 15.53 -10.84
N HIS A 559 9.70 15.06 -11.30
CA HIS A 559 8.64 15.93 -11.81
C HIS A 559 8.14 16.89 -10.73
N ILE A 560 7.93 16.40 -9.50
CA ILE A 560 7.48 17.21 -8.37
C ILE A 560 8.54 18.26 -8.01
N ARG A 561 9.80 17.86 -7.78
CA ARG A 561 10.89 18.78 -7.43
C ARG A 561 11.09 19.85 -8.51
N SER A 562 11.06 19.45 -9.77
CA SER A 562 11.15 20.37 -10.90
C SER A 562 9.99 21.37 -10.92
N HIS A 563 8.77 20.91 -10.66
CA HIS A 563 7.59 21.78 -10.66
C HIS A 563 7.55 22.71 -9.45
N VAL A 564 7.94 22.25 -8.26
CA VAL A 564 8.07 23.09 -7.06
C VAL A 564 9.05 24.24 -7.32
N SER A 565 10.21 23.96 -7.93
CA SER A 565 11.15 25.02 -8.33
C SER A 565 10.55 26.01 -9.33
N LEU A 566 9.60 25.60 -10.17
CA LEU A 566 8.88 26.52 -11.07
C LEU A 566 7.86 27.38 -10.33
N LEU A 567 7.07 26.79 -9.43
CA LEU A 567 6.08 27.52 -8.62
C LEU A 567 6.72 28.65 -7.79
N LEU A 568 7.95 28.42 -7.29
CA LEU A 568 8.69 29.40 -6.50
C LEU A 568 9.45 30.45 -7.33
N ARG A 569 9.38 30.40 -8.66
CA ARG A 569 9.87 31.51 -9.51
C ARG A 569 8.86 32.63 -9.64
N ASP A 570 7.59 32.26 -9.70
CA ASP A 570 6.48 33.15 -10.06
C ASP A 570 5.85 33.81 -8.81
N ASN A 571 6.32 33.45 -7.61
CA ASN A 571 5.95 33.99 -6.29
C ASN A 571 7.17 34.60 -5.59
#